data_AF-J0WPL2-F1
#
_entry.id   AF-J0WPL2-F1
#
_cell.length_a   1.000
_cell.length_b   1.000
_cell.length_c   1.000
_cell.angle_alpha   90.00
_cell.angle_beta   90.00
_cell.angle_gamma   90.00
#
_symmetry.space_group_name_H-M   'P 1'
#
loop_
_entity.id
_entity.type
_entity.pdbx_description
1 polymer ?
#
loop_
_entity_poly.entity_id
_entity_poly.type
_entity_poly.pdbx_seq_one_letter_code
_entity_poly.pdbx_strand_id
1 'polypeptide(L)'
;MEDKHELELLAYIAEACPRLAVLELHCYRNVSDYHDLERTPLAVPLDDLSSALSAFSALRVVRLNIDFPWFLFSVSRYAGLHGGEYYTAIVAGTIARAVPWLDAVCVLTLDGEHVWQRWTVRKGDADVELEKLTLMGRGAVAIGKTLDF
;
A
#
# COMPACT_ATOMS: atom_id res chain seq x y z
N MET A 1 -8.21 20.70 -2.55
CA MET A 1 -7.15 21.01 -3.54
C MET A 1 -5.80 21.05 -2.82
N GLU A 2 -5.54 20.05 -1.97
CA GLU A 2 -4.25 19.82 -1.30
C GLU A 2 -3.51 18.66 -2.01
N ASP A 3 -4.25 17.67 -2.47
CA ASP A 3 -3.78 16.43 -3.10
C ASP A 3 -2.85 16.67 -4.31
N LYS A 4 -3.11 17.71 -5.13
CA LYS A 4 -2.25 18.04 -6.28
C LYS A 4 -0.87 18.56 -5.85
N HIS A 5 -0.80 19.35 -4.78
CA HIS A 5 0.47 19.85 -4.26
C HIS A 5 1.29 18.73 -3.61
N GLU A 6 0.63 17.76 -2.96
CA GLU A 6 1.30 16.61 -2.36
C GLU A 6 1.94 15.70 -3.42
N LEU A 7 1.26 15.48 -4.56
CA LEU A 7 1.82 14.72 -5.68
C LEU A 7 2.97 15.47 -6.39
N GLU A 8 2.87 16.79 -6.54
CA GLU A 8 3.96 17.63 -7.07
C GLU A 8 5.19 17.58 -6.15
N LEU A 9 4.99 17.52 -4.83
CA LEU A 9 6.07 17.35 -3.86
C LEU A 9 6.78 15.99 -4.03
N LEU A 10 6.04 14.91 -4.31
CA LEU A 10 6.66 13.60 -4.59
C LEU A 10 7.58 13.65 -5.81
N ALA A 11 7.16 14.33 -6.89
CA ALA A 11 8.01 14.51 -8.06
C ALA A 11 9.28 15.30 -7.72
N TYR A 12 9.15 16.39 -6.96
CA TYR A 12 10.30 17.17 -6.49
C TYR A 12 11.26 16.34 -5.63
N ILE A 13 10.74 15.50 -4.72
CA ILE A 13 11.57 14.61 -3.90
C ILE A 13 12.27 13.57 -4.78
N ALA A 14 11.60 13.00 -5.79
CA ALA A 14 12.22 12.05 -6.71
C ALA A 14 13.41 12.67 -7.45
N GLU A 15 13.28 13.92 -7.90
CA GLU A 15 14.36 14.68 -8.56
C GLU A 15 15.50 15.03 -7.59
N ALA A 16 15.18 15.49 -6.38
CA ALA A 16 16.17 15.87 -5.38
C ALA A 16 16.91 14.65 -4.79
N CYS A 17 16.24 13.49 -4.74
CA CYS A 17 16.72 12.25 -4.14
C CYS A 17 16.69 11.08 -5.14
N PRO A 18 17.48 11.11 -6.23
CA PRO A 18 17.41 10.11 -7.30
C PRO A 18 17.86 8.70 -6.87
N ARG A 19 18.42 8.57 -5.67
CA ARG A 19 18.88 7.29 -5.08
C ARG A 19 17.98 6.82 -3.93
N LEU A 20 16.83 7.45 -3.71
CA LEU A 20 15.91 7.06 -2.65
C LEU A 20 15.39 5.63 -2.88
N ALA A 21 15.82 4.70 -2.03
CA ALA A 21 15.47 3.29 -2.14
C ALA A 21 14.26 2.89 -1.27
N VAL A 22 13.93 3.68 -0.26
CA VAL A 22 12.82 3.41 0.66
C VAL A 22 12.02 4.68 0.86
N LEU A 23 10.70 4.60 0.69
CA LEU A 23 9.77 5.69 0.92
C LEU A 23 8.59 5.21 1.78
N GLU A 24 8.22 6.01 2.77
CA GLU A 24 7.05 5.76 3.62
C GLU A 24 6.09 6.93 3.48
N LEU A 25 4.83 6.62 3.18
CA LEU A 25 3.77 7.60 2.96
C LEU A 25 2.60 7.33 3.89
N HIS A 26 2.10 8.41 4.47
CA HIS A 26 0.94 8.41 5.35
C HIS A 26 -0.21 9.10 4.64
N CYS A 27 -1.08 8.31 4.03
CA CYS A 27 -2.20 8.78 3.22
C CYS A 27 -3.46 8.85 4.10
N TYR A 28 -3.47 9.81 5.04
CA TYR A 28 -4.63 10.07 5.90
C TYR A 28 -5.67 10.91 5.17
N ARG A 29 -6.96 10.66 5.41
CA ARG A 29 -8.01 11.52 4.90
C ARG A 29 -8.00 12.85 5.64
N ASN A 30 -8.15 13.95 4.91
CA ASN A 30 -8.33 15.25 5.53
C ASN A 30 -9.78 15.42 5.99
N VAL A 31 -10.10 14.84 7.15
CA VAL A 31 -11.39 15.04 7.83
C VAL A 31 -11.19 15.70 9.18
N SER A 32 -12.07 16.64 9.51
CA SER A 32 -12.11 17.29 10.81
C SER A 32 -12.97 16.53 11.83
N ASP A 33 -13.92 15.70 11.35
CA ASP A 33 -14.81 14.89 12.18
C ASP A 33 -14.77 13.42 11.72
N TYR A 34 -14.77 12.51 12.68
CA TYR A 34 -14.79 11.06 12.45
C TYR A 34 -16.03 10.62 11.68
N HIS A 35 -17.16 11.32 11.83
CA HIS A 35 -18.39 11.04 11.08
C HIS A 35 -18.26 11.29 9.57
N ASP A 36 -17.32 12.15 9.16
CA ASP A 36 -17.11 12.46 7.75
C ASP A 36 -16.22 11.43 7.04
N LEU A 37 -15.56 10.53 7.80
CA LEU A 37 -14.71 9.47 7.24
C LEU A 37 -15.47 8.57 6.28
N GLU A 38 -16.78 8.36 6.48
CA GLU A 38 -17.56 7.45 5.63
C GLU A 38 -17.77 7.95 4.21
N ARG A 39 -17.79 9.27 4.06
CA ARG A 39 -18.15 9.94 2.81
C ARG A 39 -16.96 10.59 2.12
N THR A 40 -15.82 10.63 2.82
CA THR A 40 -14.62 11.27 2.32
C THR A 40 -13.76 10.25 1.58
N PRO A 41 -13.47 10.46 0.28
CA PRO A 41 -12.55 9.60 -0.46
C PRO A 41 -11.16 9.62 0.20
N LEU A 42 -10.31 8.66 -0.14
CA LEU A 42 -8.89 8.73 0.21
C LEU A 42 -8.33 10.10 -0.20
N ALA A 43 -7.45 10.67 0.62
CA ALA A 43 -6.80 11.95 0.29
C ALA A 43 -6.03 11.87 -1.03
N VAL A 44 -5.47 10.69 -1.35
CA VAL A 44 -4.82 10.45 -2.63
C VAL A 44 -5.39 9.18 -3.26
N PRO A 45 -6.00 9.26 -4.46
CA PRO A 45 -6.40 8.08 -5.23
C PRO A 45 -5.20 7.16 -5.49
N LEU A 46 -5.42 5.84 -5.42
CA LEU A 46 -4.34 4.86 -5.54
C LEU A 46 -3.64 4.93 -6.90
N ASP A 47 -4.37 5.24 -7.98
CA ASP A 47 -3.81 5.39 -9.32
C ASP A 47 -2.89 6.62 -9.44
N ASP A 48 -3.28 7.73 -8.82
CA ASP A 48 -2.47 8.95 -8.79
C ASP A 48 -1.20 8.75 -7.94
N LEU A 49 -1.35 8.08 -6.79
CA LEU A 49 -0.22 7.68 -5.95
C LEU A 49 0.74 6.76 -6.71
N SER A 50 0.20 5.78 -7.44
CA SER A 50 0.96 4.84 -8.26
C SER A 50 1.75 5.58 -9.35
N SER A 51 1.11 6.55 -10.01
CA SER A 51 1.75 7.39 -11.02
C SER A 51 2.90 8.21 -10.42
N ALA A 52 2.70 8.86 -9.26
CA ALA A 52 3.74 9.65 -8.60
C ALA A 52 4.92 8.78 -8.13
N LEU A 53 4.66 7.57 -7.62
CA LEU A 53 5.72 6.65 -7.20
C LEU A 53 6.58 6.16 -8.37
N SER A 54 6.03 6.12 -9.59
CA SER A 54 6.80 5.74 -10.79
C SER A 54 7.93 6.72 -11.13
N ALA A 55 7.90 7.95 -10.60
CA ALA A 55 9.01 8.90 -10.75
C ALA A 55 10.29 8.46 -10.02
N PHE A 56 10.18 7.59 -9.00
CA PHE A 56 11.31 7.15 -8.19
C PHE A 56 11.98 5.90 -8.79
N SER A 57 12.83 6.10 -9.80
CA SER A 57 13.52 5.00 -10.51
C SER A 57 14.41 4.09 -9.64
N ALA A 58 14.90 4.60 -8.50
CA ALA A 58 15.72 3.83 -7.56
C ALA A 58 14.92 3.20 -6.39
N LEU A 59 13.60 3.43 -6.33
CA LEU A 59 12.76 2.97 -5.23
C LEU A 59 12.68 1.43 -5.21
N ARG A 60 12.92 0.83 -4.06
CA ARG A 60 12.88 -0.63 -3.87
C ARG A 60 11.81 -1.05 -2.88
N VAL A 61 11.54 -0.22 -1.88
CA VAL A 61 10.52 -0.51 -0.87
C VAL A 61 9.64 0.70 -0.68
N VAL A 62 8.33 0.50 -0.76
CA VAL A 62 7.35 1.51 -0.35
C VAL A 62 6.54 1.01 0.84
N ARG A 63 6.33 1.88 1.82
CA ARG A 63 5.49 1.63 2.99
C ARG A 63 4.31 2.60 2.96
N LEU A 64 3.10 2.06 2.88
CA LEU A 64 1.87 2.82 2.74
C LEU A 64 1.03 2.67 4.01
N ASN A 65 0.89 3.75 4.74
CA ASN A 65 -0.06 3.89 5.83
C ASN A 65 -1.30 4.58 5.28
N ILE A 66 -2.22 3.79 4.73
CA ILE A 66 -3.45 4.28 4.11
C ILE A 66 -4.55 4.23 5.15
N ASP A 67 -5.17 5.38 5.40
CA ASP A 67 -6.31 5.48 6.31
C ASP A 67 -7.53 4.77 5.72
N PHE A 68 -7.97 3.71 6.38
CA PHE A 68 -9.18 2.98 6.01
C PHE A 68 -10.16 2.98 7.18
N PRO A 69 -11.44 3.34 6.95
CA PRO A 69 -12.46 3.21 7.96
C PRO A 69 -12.82 1.73 8.02
N TRP A 70 -12.06 0.96 8.80
CA TRP A 70 -12.24 -0.49 8.89
C TRP A 70 -13.67 -0.89 9.27
N PHE A 71 -14.42 0.01 9.92
CA PHE A 71 -15.82 -0.17 10.26
C PHE A 71 -16.80 -0.16 9.07
N LEU A 72 -16.43 0.38 7.89
CA LEU A 72 -17.27 0.35 6.69
C LEU A 72 -17.13 -0.93 5.86
N PHE A 73 -16.02 -1.65 6.03
CA PHE A 73 -15.82 -2.98 5.44
C PHE A 73 -16.11 -4.10 6.44
N SER A 74 -16.32 -3.77 7.72
CA SER A 74 -17.00 -4.66 8.65
C SER A 74 -18.51 -4.64 8.43
N VAL A 75 -18.98 -4.92 7.21
CA VAL A 75 -20.34 -5.41 7.04
C VAL A 75 -20.36 -6.86 7.51
N SER A 76 -20.74 -6.98 8.78
CA SER A 76 -20.98 -8.18 9.56
C SER A 76 -19.78 -8.73 10.35
N ARG A 77 -20.06 -9.05 11.62
CA ARG A 77 -19.34 -10.03 12.45
C ARG A 77 -19.20 -11.43 11.80
N TYR A 78 -19.55 -11.58 10.53
CA TYR A 78 -19.58 -12.81 9.74
C TYR A 78 -18.87 -12.70 8.38
N ALA A 79 -18.33 -11.53 7.99
CA ALA A 79 -17.52 -11.39 6.78
C ALA A 79 -16.07 -11.72 7.14
N GLY A 80 -15.63 -12.90 6.68
CA GLY A 80 -14.48 -13.64 7.18
C GLY A 80 -13.12 -12.93 7.22
N LEU A 81 -12.19 -13.64 7.85
CA LEU A 81 -10.74 -13.42 8.06
C LEU A 81 -9.90 -12.95 6.85
N HIS A 82 -10.51 -12.55 5.74
CA HIS A 82 -9.85 -12.24 4.47
C HIS A 82 -9.89 -10.75 4.08
N GLY A 83 -10.65 -9.90 4.77
CA GLY A 83 -10.83 -8.49 4.37
C GLY A 83 -9.53 -7.66 4.35
N GLY A 84 -8.75 -7.70 5.43
CA GLY A 84 -7.49 -6.94 5.52
C GLY A 84 -6.41 -7.47 4.57
N GLU A 85 -6.24 -8.79 4.47
CA GLU A 85 -5.27 -9.39 3.56
C GLU A 85 -5.59 -9.08 2.10
N TYR A 86 -6.82 -9.33 1.67
CA TYR A 86 -7.27 -9.06 0.30
C TYR A 86 -7.11 -7.58 -0.07
N TYR A 87 -7.47 -6.67 0.84
CA TYR A 87 -7.27 -5.24 0.65
C TYR A 87 -5.81 -4.88 0.44
N THR A 88 -4.91 -5.34 1.33
CA THR A 88 -3.48 -5.03 1.17
C THR A 88 -2.88 -5.64 -0.08
N ALA A 89 -3.41 -6.77 -0.53
CA ALA A 89 -3.00 -7.40 -1.78
C ALA A 89 -3.41 -6.54 -2.98
N ILE A 90 -4.62 -5.98 -2.99
CA ILE A 90 -5.07 -5.03 -4.03
C ILE A 90 -4.16 -3.80 -4.05
N VAL A 91 -3.92 -3.17 -2.88
CA VAL A 91 -3.06 -1.99 -2.78
C VAL A 91 -1.65 -2.32 -3.29
N ALA A 92 -1.05 -3.41 -2.80
CA ALA A 92 0.26 -3.84 -3.23
C ALA A 92 0.31 -4.13 -4.73
N GLY A 93 -0.72 -4.76 -5.29
CA GLY A 93 -0.76 -5.15 -6.71
C GLY A 93 -0.85 -3.95 -7.62
N THR A 94 -1.71 -2.99 -7.30
CA THR A 94 -1.83 -1.75 -8.07
C THR A 94 -0.51 -0.96 -8.07
N ILE A 95 0.12 -0.80 -6.91
CA ILE A 95 1.40 -0.09 -6.80
C ILE A 95 2.51 -0.85 -7.53
N ALA A 96 2.60 -2.16 -7.35
CA ALA A 96 3.66 -2.97 -7.94
C ALA A 96 3.55 -3.04 -9.47
N ARG A 97 2.34 -3.02 -10.04
CA ARG A 97 2.14 -2.90 -11.50
C ARG A 97 2.63 -1.55 -12.05
N ALA A 98 2.40 -0.47 -11.32
CA ALA A 98 2.87 0.86 -11.72
C ALA A 98 4.37 1.07 -11.51
N VAL A 99 4.95 0.37 -10.51
CA VAL A 99 6.35 0.48 -10.12
C VAL A 99 6.98 -0.92 -10.07
N PRO A 100 7.17 -1.57 -11.24
CA PRO A 100 7.55 -2.99 -11.32
C PRO A 100 8.99 -3.28 -10.90
N TRP A 101 9.77 -2.25 -10.56
CA TRP A 101 11.14 -2.39 -10.04
C TRP A 101 11.20 -2.39 -8.50
N LEU A 102 10.06 -2.31 -7.81
CA LEU A 102 10.00 -2.54 -6.37
C LEU A 102 10.42 -3.97 -6.03
N ASP A 103 11.09 -4.12 -4.90
CA ASP A 103 11.34 -5.40 -4.24
C ASP A 103 10.19 -5.73 -3.27
N ALA A 104 9.56 -4.71 -2.67
CA ALA A 104 8.44 -4.91 -1.77
C ALA A 104 7.50 -3.70 -1.64
N VAL A 105 6.22 -4.03 -1.38
CA VAL A 105 5.20 -3.09 -0.91
C VAL A 105 4.76 -3.50 0.49
N CYS A 106 4.82 -2.57 1.44
CA CYS A 106 4.30 -2.77 2.78
C CYS A 106 3.05 -1.92 2.97
N VAL A 107 1.96 -2.50 3.46
CA VAL A 107 0.71 -1.78 3.73
C VAL A 107 0.35 -1.94 5.19
N LEU A 108 0.09 -0.83 5.88
CA LEU A 108 -0.36 -0.89 7.28
C LEU A 108 -1.83 -1.30 7.32
N THR A 109 -2.13 -2.26 8.19
CA THR A 109 -3.50 -2.72 8.46
C THR A 109 -3.79 -2.63 9.94
N LEU A 110 -5.06 -2.57 10.30
CA LEU A 110 -5.53 -2.73 11.67
C LEU A 110 -6.28 -4.05 11.76
N ASP A 111 -5.69 -5.10 12.30
CA ASP A 111 -6.33 -6.41 12.53
C ASP A 111 -6.24 -6.77 14.01
N GLY A 112 -7.11 -6.16 14.82
CA GLY A 112 -6.98 -6.12 16.29
C GLY A 112 -5.87 -5.18 16.78
N GLU A 113 -4.74 -5.12 16.08
CA GLU A 113 -3.62 -4.20 16.28
C GLU A 113 -3.07 -3.68 14.93
N HIS A 114 -2.26 -2.61 14.98
CA HIS A 114 -1.59 -2.08 13.79
C HIS A 114 -0.46 -3.02 13.33
N VAL A 115 -0.66 -3.67 12.18
CA VAL A 115 0.27 -4.65 11.61
C VAL A 115 0.63 -4.27 10.18
N TRP A 116 1.93 -4.21 9.90
CA TRP A 116 2.46 -4.05 8.55
C TRP A 116 2.40 -5.37 7.79
N GLN A 117 1.63 -5.41 6.70
CA GLN A 117 1.62 -6.53 5.76
C GLN A 117 2.64 -6.26 4.67
N ARG A 118 3.63 -7.14 4.53
CA ARG A 118 4.68 -7.02 3.50
C ARG A 118 4.40 -7.98 2.35
N TRP A 119 4.41 -7.42 1.15
CA TRP A 119 4.29 -8.13 -0.12
C TRP A 119 5.60 -8.00 -0.89
N THR A 120 6.26 -9.12 -1.15
CA THR A 120 7.42 -9.17 -2.04
C THR A 120 6.91 -9.10 -3.47
N VAL A 121 7.53 -8.23 -4.27
CA VAL A 121 7.22 -8.03 -5.68
C VAL A 121 8.14 -8.92 -6.49
N ARG A 122 7.58 -9.82 -7.29
CA ARG A 122 8.31 -10.66 -8.23
C ARG A 122 7.90 -10.30 -9.64
N LYS A 123 8.89 -10.20 -10.52
CA LYS A 123 8.63 -10.02 -11.95
C LYS A 123 8.27 -11.39 -12.54
N GLY A 124 7.01 -11.59 -12.88
CA GLY A 124 6.55 -12.74 -13.66
C GLY A 124 6.79 -12.51 -15.16
N ASP A 125 6.52 -13.55 -15.95
CA ASP A 125 6.72 -13.53 -17.40
C ASP A 125 5.70 -12.61 -18.13
N ALA A 126 4.53 -12.38 -17.53
CA ALA A 126 3.45 -11.57 -18.11
C ALA A 126 2.89 -10.48 -17.19
N ASP A 127 3.01 -10.63 -15.86
CA ASP A 127 2.54 -9.66 -14.88
C ASP A 127 3.40 -9.71 -13.59
N VAL A 128 3.12 -8.81 -12.66
CA VAL A 128 3.73 -8.76 -11.34
C VAL A 128 3.09 -9.77 -10.40
N GLU A 129 3.90 -10.67 -9.85
CA GLU A 129 3.48 -11.61 -8.83
C GLU A 129 3.75 -11.04 -7.43
N LEU A 130 2.80 -11.22 -6.52
CA LEU A 130 2.96 -10.83 -5.12
C LEU A 130 3.08 -12.05 -4.22
N GLU A 131 4.06 -12.02 -3.35
CA GLU A 131 4.26 -13.02 -2.31
C GLU A 131 4.14 -12.38 -0.93
N LYS A 132 3.15 -12.80 -0.14
CA LYS A 132 3.00 -12.33 1.24
C LYS A 132 4.08 -12.93 2.14
N LEU A 133 4.83 -12.08 2.84
CA LEU A 133 5.76 -12.55 3.86
C LEU A 133 5.09 -12.53 5.23
N THR A 134 4.75 -13.71 5.74
CA THR A 134 4.21 -13.86 7.11
C THR A 134 5.37 -14.05 8.08
N LEU A 135 5.67 -13.04 8.88
CA LEU A 135 6.64 -13.17 9.97
C LEU A 135 6.00 -13.96 11.13
N MET A 136 6.16 -15.28 11.11
CA MET A 136 5.91 -16.10 12.31
C MET A 136 7.08 -15.88 13.29
N GLY A 137 6.75 -15.64 14.57
CA GLY A 137 7.74 -15.35 15.61
C GLY A 137 8.90 -16.35 15.68
N ARG A 138 10.11 -15.81 15.81
CA ARG A 138 11.40 -16.53 15.99
C ARG A 138 11.61 -17.72 15.05
N GLY A 139 11.63 -17.43 13.75
CA GLY A 139 12.03 -18.36 12.71
C GLY A 139 11.28 -18.03 11.44
N ALA A 140 11.85 -17.15 10.60
CA ALA A 140 11.18 -16.74 9.38
C ALA A 140 11.08 -17.93 8.41
N VAL A 141 9.86 -18.43 8.22
CA VAL A 141 9.50 -19.32 7.12
C VAL A 141 8.58 -18.54 6.20
N ALA A 142 9.05 -18.25 5.00
CA ALA A 142 8.22 -17.67 3.95
C ALA A 142 7.25 -18.75 3.46
N ILE A 143 5.96 -18.56 3.71
CA ILE A 143 4.91 -19.34 3.06
C ILE A 143 4.40 -18.46 1.92
N GLY A 144 4.93 -18.68 0.72
CA GLY A 144 4.49 -17.96 -0.45
C GLY A 144 3.09 -18.40 -0.86
N LYS A 145 2.13 -17.47 -0.80
CA LYS A 145 0.88 -17.57 -1.54
C LYS A 145 0.97 -16.58 -2.69
N THR A 146 0.96 -17.10 -3.91
CA THR A 146 0.77 -16.30 -5.12
C THR A 146 -0.73 -15.98 -5.22
N LEU A 147 -1.05 -14.70 -5.41
CA LEU A 147 -2.41 -14.26 -5.72
C LEU A 147 -2.43 -13.86 -7.19
N ASP A 148 -3.15 -14.62 -8.00
CA ASP A 148 -3.44 -14.29 -9.39
C ASP A 148 -4.64 -13.32 -9.40
N PHE A 149 -4.50 -12.17 -10.05
CA PHE A 149 -5.53 -11.12 -10.16
C PHE A 149 -6.07 -11.02 -11.58
#